data_AF-A0A7J3M324-F1
#
_entry.id   AF-A0A7J3M324-F1
#
_cell.length_a   1.000
_cell.length_b   1.000
_cell.length_c   1.000
_cell.angle_alpha   90.00
_cell.angle_beta   90.00
_cell.angle_gamma   90.00
#
_symmetry.space_group_name_H-M   'P 1'
#
loop_
_entity.id
_entity.type
_entity.pdbx_description
1 polymer ?
#
loop_
_entity_poly.entity_id
_entity_poly.type
_entity_poly.pdbx_seq_one_letter_code
_entity_poly.pdbx_strand_id
1 'polypeptide(L)'
;EKDFLLKFEETKSGIDFYFGNKKIGERVSKMIADELGGSVFRSKKLHTRIDGNDVYRFTFLVRLFEAEDYDAVLKDGKICIVKNAKLQKGIELMTGKAVNVSGATLIAKKEKMGWGVITNLDESVAEVMDSEGRIFHVPRSFGAEIGKEVFIFNFGQNIFAFPRDL
;
A
#
# COMPACT_ATOMS: atom_id res chain seq x y z
N GLU A 1 -27.40 24.65 8.95
CA GLU A 1 -27.66 23.41 8.18
C GLU A 1 -27.19 22.24 9.04
N LYS A 2 -28.01 21.21 9.25
CA LYS A 2 -27.59 20.04 10.05
C LYS A 2 -26.73 19.13 9.18
N ASP A 3 -25.66 18.61 9.77
CA ASP A 3 -24.81 17.60 9.15
C ASP A 3 -25.43 16.22 9.40
N PHE A 4 -25.81 15.49 8.35
CA PHE A 4 -26.39 14.15 8.45
C PHE A 4 -26.02 13.24 7.28
N LEU A 5 -25.89 11.95 7.58
CA LEU A 5 -25.82 10.87 6.62
C LEU A 5 -27.25 10.52 6.17
N LEU A 6 -27.50 10.55 4.87
CA LEU A 6 -28.80 10.22 4.27
C LEU A 6 -29.00 8.70 4.18
N LYS A 7 -28.00 8.01 3.63
CA LYS A 7 -27.97 6.57 3.44
C LYS A 7 -26.54 6.09 3.20
N PHE A 8 -26.33 4.79 3.35
CA PHE A 8 -25.14 4.10 2.86
C PHE A 8 -25.56 2.89 2.02
N GLU A 9 -24.74 2.54 1.04
CA GLU A 9 -24.97 1.40 0.15
C GLU A 9 -23.68 0.59 0.01
N GLU A 10 -23.78 -0.72 0.22
CA GLU A 10 -22.67 -1.63 -0.07
C GLU A 10 -22.60 -1.92 -1.57
N THR A 11 -21.38 -1.92 -2.09
CA THR A 11 -21.06 -2.21 -3.48
C THR A 11 -19.99 -3.29 -3.53
N LYS A 12 -19.75 -3.87 -4.72
CA LYS A 12 -18.64 -4.82 -4.92
C LYS A 12 -17.26 -4.23 -4.61
N SER A 13 -17.14 -2.90 -4.60
CA SER A 13 -15.86 -2.19 -4.47
C SER A 13 -15.74 -1.40 -3.16
N GLY A 14 -16.67 -1.58 -2.22
CA GLY A 14 -16.67 -0.86 -0.94
C GLY A 14 -18.04 -0.28 -0.61
N ILE A 15 -18.07 0.82 0.14
CA ILE A 15 -19.29 1.42 0.69
C ILE A 15 -19.45 2.84 0.18
N ASP A 16 -20.62 3.15 -0.39
CA ASP A 16 -21.00 4.50 -0.80
C ASP A 16 -21.78 5.20 0.31
N PHE A 17 -21.33 6.38 0.72
CA PHE A 17 -22.01 7.22 1.73
C PHE A 17 -22.62 8.46 1.09
N TYR A 18 -23.89 8.72 1.37
CA TYR A 18 -24.62 9.86 0.83
C TYR A 18 -24.86 10.89 1.92
N PHE A 19 -24.41 12.11 1.71
CA PHE A 19 -24.52 13.20 2.68
C PHE A 19 -25.41 14.33 2.16
N GLY A 20 -26.13 14.98 3.07
CA GLY A 20 -26.95 16.16 2.73
C GLY A 20 -26.14 17.42 2.40
N ASN A 21 -24.85 17.46 2.80
CA ASN A 21 -23.99 18.62 2.63
C ASN A 21 -22.60 18.22 2.09
N LYS A 22 -22.06 19.01 1.16
CA LYS A 22 -20.70 18.85 0.62
C LYS A 22 -19.63 18.90 1.73
N LYS A 23 -19.76 19.81 2.70
CA LYS A 23 -18.71 20.03 3.72
C LYS A 23 -18.46 18.79 4.57
N ILE A 24 -19.53 18.09 4.98
CA ILE A 24 -19.39 16.84 5.73
C ILE A 24 -18.81 15.73 4.85
N GLY A 25 -19.26 15.57 3.60
CA GLY A 25 -18.69 14.58 2.68
C GLY A 25 -17.19 14.78 2.48
N GLU A 26 -16.74 16.02 2.30
CA GLU A 26 -15.31 16.34 2.21
C GLU A 26 -14.56 16.00 3.51
N ARG A 27 -15.09 16.40 4.67
CA ARG A 27 -14.46 16.14 5.97
C ARG A 27 -14.33 14.64 6.23
N VAL A 28 -15.41 13.88 6.08
CA VAL A 28 -15.44 12.43 6.30
C VAL A 28 -14.49 11.72 5.35
N SER A 29 -14.46 12.10 4.07
CA SER A 29 -13.54 11.48 3.10
C SER A 29 -12.07 11.67 3.48
N LYS A 30 -11.70 12.85 3.99
CA LYS A 30 -10.34 13.12 4.50
C LYS A 30 -10.05 12.31 5.75
N MET A 31 -10.97 12.30 6.72
CA MET A 31 -10.81 11.52 7.96
C MET A 31 -10.57 10.03 7.68
N ILE A 32 -11.31 9.44 6.74
CA ILE A 32 -11.12 8.03 6.36
C ILE A 32 -9.73 7.81 5.75
N ALA A 33 -9.32 8.64 4.80
CA ALA A 33 -8.01 8.52 4.16
C ALA A 33 -6.85 8.78 5.13
N ASP A 34 -7.02 9.74 6.03
CA ASP A 34 -6.03 10.09 7.05
C ASP A 34 -5.90 8.97 8.08
N GLU A 35 -7.00 8.29 8.44
CA GLU A 35 -6.97 7.26 9.47
C GLU A 35 -6.54 5.89 8.95
N LEU A 36 -7.05 5.49 7.78
CA LEU A 36 -6.80 4.18 7.19
C LEU A 36 -5.65 4.16 6.18
N GLY A 37 -5.12 5.32 5.82
CA GLY A 37 -4.15 5.45 4.73
C GLY A 37 -4.83 5.39 3.36
N GLY A 38 -4.62 6.42 2.54
CA GLY A 38 -5.21 6.43 1.21
C GLY A 38 -5.12 7.78 0.52
N SER A 39 -5.97 7.97 -0.47
CA SER A 39 -6.09 9.20 -1.25
C SER A 39 -7.55 9.54 -1.50
N VAL A 40 -7.85 10.84 -1.55
CA VAL A 40 -9.20 11.36 -1.82
C VAL A 40 -9.21 12.05 -3.18
N PHE A 41 -10.08 11.59 -4.07
CA PHE A 41 -10.33 12.23 -5.37
C PHE A 41 -11.68 12.93 -5.36
N ARG A 42 -11.72 14.18 -5.80
CA ARG A 42 -12.95 14.98 -5.85
C ARG A 42 -13.41 15.17 -7.30
N SER A 43 -14.68 14.93 -7.55
CA SER A 43 -15.35 15.30 -8.80
C SER A 43 -16.66 16.05 -8.53
N LYS A 44 -17.17 16.74 -9.54
CA LYS A 44 -18.47 17.42 -9.47
C LYS A 44 -19.21 17.29 -10.80
N LYS A 45 -20.53 17.18 -10.73
CA LYS A 45 -21.42 17.21 -11.90
C LYS A 45 -22.57 18.17 -11.64
N LEU A 46 -22.94 18.96 -12.65
CA LEU A 46 -24.15 19.78 -12.59
C LEU A 46 -25.37 18.85 -12.46
N HIS A 47 -26.14 19.01 -11.39
CA HIS A 47 -27.32 18.20 -11.13
C HIS A 47 -28.59 18.86 -11.65
N THR A 48 -28.78 20.13 -11.31
CA THR A 48 -29.93 20.95 -11.72
C THR A 48 -29.61 22.44 -11.54
N ARG A 49 -30.58 23.32 -11.83
CA ARG A 49 -30.55 24.75 -11.52
C ARG A 49 -31.80 25.11 -10.72
N ILE A 50 -31.63 25.82 -9.61
CA ILE A 50 -32.72 26.26 -8.71
C ILE A 50 -32.58 27.78 -8.56
N ASP A 51 -33.63 28.53 -8.91
CA ASP A 51 -33.66 30.01 -8.84
C ASP A 51 -32.46 30.68 -9.53
N GLY A 52 -32.09 30.15 -10.71
CA GLY A 52 -30.93 30.64 -11.47
C GLY A 52 -29.57 30.14 -10.96
N ASN A 53 -29.51 29.47 -9.81
CA ASN A 53 -28.28 28.94 -9.22
C ASN A 53 -28.02 27.50 -9.61
N ASP A 54 -26.80 27.21 -10.06
CA ASP A 54 -26.37 25.85 -10.37
C ASP A 54 -26.21 25.01 -9.10
N VAL A 55 -26.91 23.87 -9.07
CA VAL A 55 -26.80 22.88 -8.01
C VAL A 55 -25.93 21.74 -8.50
N TYR A 56 -24.82 21.51 -7.82
CA TYR A 56 -23.86 20.46 -8.16
C TYR A 56 -23.97 19.27 -7.22
N ARG A 57 -23.80 18.07 -7.77
CA ARG A 57 -23.48 16.87 -7.00
C ARG A 57 -21.97 16.74 -6.91
N PHE A 58 -21.46 16.59 -5.69
CA PHE A 58 -20.05 16.32 -5.43
C PHE A 58 -19.86 14.85 -5.10
N THR A 59 -18.79 14.26 -5.62
CA THR A 59 -18.35 12.91 -5.27
C THR A 59 -16.94 12.98 -4.72
N PHE A 60 -16.71 12.33 -3.59
CA PHE A 60 -15.40 12.16 -2.97
C PHE A 60 -15.08 10.66 -2.97
N LEU A 61 -14.18 10.24 -3.84
CA LEU A 61 -13.73 8.86 -3.94
C LEU A 61 -12.53 8.66 -3.01
N VAL A 62 -12.68 7.82 -2.00
CA VAL A 62 -11.59 7.41 -1.12
C VAL A 62 -11.00 6.12 -1.66
N ARG A 63 -9.72 6.13 -2.00
CA ARG A 63 -8.96 4.93 -2.37
C ARG A 63 -7.97 4.62 -1.27
N LEU A 64 -8.19 3.54 -0.55
CA LEU A 64 -7.29 3.04 0.47
C LEU A 64 -6.03 2.45 -0.18
N PHE A 65 -4.93 2.48 0.56
CA PHE A 65 -3.71 1.79 0.15
C PHE A 65 -3.89 0.29 0.38
N GLU A 66 -3.62 -0.53 -0.63
CA GLU A 66 -3.88 -1.98 -0.58
C GLU A 66 -2.85 -2.74 0.27
N ALA A 67 -1.66 -2.17 0.44
CA ALA A 67 -0.54 -2.84 1.10
C ALA A 67 -0.46 -2.49 2.59
N GLU A 68 0.00 -3.46 3.37
CA GLU A 68 0.27 -3.36 4.81
C GLU A 68 1.77 -3.23 5.09
N ASP A 69 2.13 -3.03 6.37
CA ASP A 69 3.54 -2.98 6.77
C ASP A 69 4.23 -4.31 6.48
N TYR A 70 5.44 -4.22 5.90
CA TYR A 70 6.26 -5.32 5.39
C TYR A 70 5.74 -6.03 4.13
N ASP A 71 4.67 -5.54 3.50
CA ASP A 71 4.35 -5.96 2.14
C ASP A 71 5.41 -5.46 1.15
N ALA A 72 5.60 -6.21 0.07
CA ALA A 72 6.43 -5.80 -1.05
C ALA A 72 5.54 -5.17 -2.13
N VAL A 73 5.95 -3.99 -2.60
CA VAL A 73 5.25 -3.21 -3.62
C VAL A 73 6.19 -2.81 -4.75
N LEU A 74 5.66 -2.61 -5.95
CA LEU A 74 6.37 -2.11 -7.12
C LEU A 74 6.08 -0.61 -7.30
N LYS A 75 7.11 0.21 -7.27
CA LYS A 75 7.03 1.66 -7.49
C LYS A 75 8.08 2.08 -8.51
N ASP A 76 7.62 2.65 -9.62
CA ASP A 76 8.47 3.17 -10.70
C ASP A 76 9.54 2.16 -11.16
N GLY A 77 9.14 0.89 -11.29
CA GLY A 77 10.00 -0.23 -11.70
C GLY A 77 10.92 -0.78 -10.60
N LYS A 78 10.84 -0.27 -9.37
CA LYS A 78 11.66 -0.71 -8.24
C LYS A 78 10.82 -1.43 -7.20
N ILE A 79 11.38 -2.48 -6.62
CA ILE A 79 10.76 -3.19 -5.52
C ILE A 79 11.00 -2.40 -4.23
N CYS A 80 9.95 -2.19 -3.46
CA CYS A 80 10.01 -1.45 -2.20
C CYS A 80 9.30 -2.25 -1.10
N ILE A 81 9.81 -2.16 0.12
CA ILE A 81 9.18 -2.74 1.31
C ILE A 81 8.45 -1.62 2.04
N VAL A 82 7.16 -1.84 2.33
CA VAL A 82 6.34 -0.89 3.07
C VAL A 82 6.79 -0.87 4.54
N LYS A 83 7.06 0.32 5.06
CA LYS A 83 7.48 0.55 6.45
C LYS A 83 6.41 1.26 7.27
N ASN A 84 5.52 1.99 6.61
CA ASN A 84 4.36 2.60 7.20
C ASN A 84 3.27 2.74 6.12
N ALA A 85 2.31 1.83 6.11
CA ALA A 85 1.21 1.79 5.16
C ALA A 85 0.34 3.06 5.24
N LYS A 86 0.02 3.52 6.46
CA LYS A 86 -0.80 4.72 6.71
C LYS A 86 -0.21 5.97 6.04
N LEU A 87 1.09 6.17 6.21
CA LEU A 87 1.84 7.29 5.64
C LEU A 87 2.36 7.02 4.22
N GLN A 88 2.10 5.83 3.67
CA GLN A 88 2.60 5.36 2.37
C GLN A 88 4.12 5.58 2.26
N LYS A 89 4.86 5.15 3.28
CA LYS A 89 6.33 5.19 3.34
C LYS A 89 6.91 3.80 3.31
N GLY A 90 8.05 3.68 2.65
CA GLY A 90 8.81 2.45 2.54
C GLY A 90 10.26 2.71 2.23
N ILE A 91 10.95 1.64 1.88
CA ILE A 91 12.35 1.64 1.47
C ILE A 91 12.50 0.82 0.21
N GLU A 92 13.36 1.27 -0.69
CA GLU A 92 13.71 0.49 -1.88
C GLU A 92 14.57 -0.72 -1.46
N LEU A 93 14.21 -1.91 -1.96
CA LEU A 93 14.70 -3.21 -1.49
C LEU A 93 16.22 -3.35 -1.57
N MET A 94 16.83 -2.90 -2.66
CA MET A 94 18.25 -3.13 -2.92
C MET A 94 19.14 -2.11 -2.22
N THR A 95 18.70 -0.85 -2.16
CA THR A 95 19.51 0.29 -1.71
C THR A 95 19.17 0.77 -0.30
N GLY A 96 18.01 0.38 0.24
CA GLY A 96 17.51 0.88 1.53
C GLY A 96 17.03 2.33 1.48
N LYS A 97 17.03 2.97 0.31
CA LYS A 97 16.64 4.37 0.18
C LYS A 97 15.18 4.55 0.55
N ALA A 98 14.90 5.52 1.42
CA ALA A 98 13.53 5.89 1.77
C ALA A 98 12.74 6.38 0.54
N VAL A 99 11.52 5.88 0.40
CA VAL A 99 10.63 6.18 -0.73
C VAL A 99 9.20 6.42 -0.24
N ASN A 100 8.46 7.23 -1.01
CA ASN A 100 7.01 7.28 -0.90
C ASN A 100 6.42 6.21 -1.83
N VAL A 101 5.60 5.32 -1.27
CA VAL A 101 4.99 4.19 -2.00
C VAL A 101 3.56 4.48 -2.45
N SER A 102 3.14 5.75 -2.48
CA SER A 102 1.83 6.12 -2.98
C SER A 102 1.68 5.74 -4.45
N GLY A 103 0.56 5.10 -4.77
CA GLY A 103 0.29 4.56 -6.11
C GLY A 103 1.21 3.41 -6.52
N ALA A 104 1.94 2.79 -5.59
CA ALA A 104 2.66 1.55 -5.84
C ALA A 104 1.67 0.37 -6.00
N THR A 105 2.09 -0.65 -6.75
CA THR A 105 1.31 -1.87 -6.96
C THR A 105 1.76 -2.94 -5.97
N LEU A 106 0.82 -3.56 -5.24
CA LEU A 106 1.12 -4.70 -4.37
C LEU A 106 1.64 -5.88 -5.22
N ILE A 107 2.80 -6.43 -4.86
CA ILE A 107 3.40 -7.58 -5.56
C ILE A 107 3.53 -8.82 -4.69
N ALA A 108 3.69 -8.66 -3.37
CA ALA A 108 3.64 -9.77 -2.44
C ALA A 108 3.17 -9.30 -1.06
N LYS A 109 2.27 -10.08 -0.45
CA LYS A 109 1.81 -9.86 0.92
C LYS A 109 2.68 -10.60 1.91
N LYS A 110 3.08 -9.93 2.98
CA LYS A 110 3.89 -10.48 4.08
C LYS A 110 3.35 -11.82 4.59
N GLU A 111 2.04 -11.91 4.78
CA GLU A 111 1.34 -13.11 5.26
C GLU A 111 1.46 -14.33 4.34
N LYS A 112 1.82 -14.12 3.07
CA LYS A 112 2.03 -15.16 2.06
C LYS A 112 3.50 -15.37 1.72
N MET A 113 4.40 -14.58 2.28
CA MET A 113 5.83 -14.74 2.08
C MET A 113 6.34 -15.96 2.84
N GLY A 114 7.29 -16.67 2.23
CA GLY A 114 8.09 -17.66 2.93
C GLY A 114 9.08 -16.99 3.88
N TRP A 115 9.87 -17.80 4.56
CA TRP A 115 10.95 -17.31 5.40
C TRP A 115 12.14 -18.24 5.40
N GLY A 116 13.29 -17.68 5.75
CA GLY A 116 14.53 -18.42 5.87
C GLY A 116 15.59 -17.61 6.59
N VAL A 117 16.82 -18.12 6.57
CA VAL A 117 17.98 -17.49 7.18
C VAL A 117 19.07 -17.33 6.12
N ILE A 118 19.75 -16.19 6.12
CA ILE A 118 20.91 -15.99 5.25
C ILE A 118 22.07 -16.86 5.76
N THR A 119 22.53 -17.80 4.94
CA THR A 119 23.64 -18.72 5.26
C THR A 119 24.98 -18.25 4.70
N ASN A 120 24.95 -17.54 3.57
CA ASN A 120 26.15 -17.02 2.93
C ASN A 120 25.85 -15.71 2.18
N LEU A 121 26.88 -14.87 1.97
CA LEU A 121 26.78 -13.58 1.29
C LEU A 121 28.01 -13.32 0.43
N ASP A 122 27.76 -13.00 -0.83
CA ASP A 122 28.75 -12.44 -1.75
C ASP A 122 28.46 -10.94 -2.00
N GLU A 123 29.17 -10.33 -2.93
CA GLU A 123 29.00 -8.89 -3.25
C GLU A 123 27.59 -8.57 -3.78
N SER A 124 26.98 -9.48 -4.53
CA SER A 124 25.70 -9.23 -5.23
C SER A 124 24.59 -10.26 -4.93
N VAL A 125 24.94 -11.37 -4.29
CA VAL A 125 24.03 -12.51 -4.07
C VAL A 125 24.02 -12.87 -2.59
N ALA A 126 22.83 -13.21 -2.09
CA ALA A 126 22.65 -13.85 -0.80
C ALA A 126 22.18 -15.29 -0.98
N GLU A 127 22.75 -16.20 -0.20
CA GLU A 127 22.23 -17.55 -0.05
C GLU A 127 21.28 -17.59 1.14
N VAL A 128 20.04 -18.01 0.89
CA VAL A 128 19.00 -18.11 1.90
C VAL A 128 18.56 -19.57 2.01
N MET A 129 18.60 -20.11 3.23
CA MET A 129 18.09 -21.43 3.53
C MET A 129 16.73 -21.31 4.24
N ASP A 130 15.71 -21.97 3.73
CA ASP A 130 14.41 -22.04 4.41
C ASP A 130 14.34 -23.17 5.46
N SER A 131 13.21 -23.29 6.13
CA SER A 131 12.98 -24.31 7.17
C SER A 131 12.97 -25.75 6.64
N GLU A 132 12.81 -25.96 5.33
CA GLU A 132 12.86 -27.28 4.69
C GLU A 132 14.27 -27.63 4.21
N GLY A 133 15.26 -26.74 4.44
CA GLY A 133 16.64 -26.91 3.98
C GLY A 133 16.82 -26.61 2.49
N ARG A 134 15.81 -26.00 1.83
CA ARG A 134 15.96 -25.54 0.45
C ARG A 134 16.82 -24.29 0.43
N ILE A 135 17.74 -24.24 -0.54
CA ILE A 135 18.65 -23.13 -0.73
C ILE A 135 18.18 -22.27 -1.90
N PHE A 136 18.10 -20.96 -1.68
CA PHE A 136 17.78 -19.96 -2.67
C PHE A 136 18.96 -19.02 -2.86
N HIS A 137 19.35 -18.76 -4.10
CA HIS A 137 20.26 -17.68 -4.45
C HIS A 137 19.44 -16.47 -4.88
N VAL A 138 19.47 -15.40 -4.08
CA VAL A 138 18.67 -14.19 -4.29
C VAL A 138 19.57 -12.98 -4.41
N PRO A 139 19.13 -11.89 -5.08
CA PRO A 139 19.87 -10.63 -5.05
C PRO A 139 20.11 -10.15 -3.62
N ARG A 140 21.31 -9.68 -3.31
CA ARG A 140 21.66 -9.16 -1.98
C ARG A 140 20.87 -7.88 -1.71
N SER A 141 19.86 -7.96 -0.84
CA SER A 141 19.06 -6.81 -0.42
C SER A 141 19.81 -5.91 0.56
N PHE A 142 19.29 -4.69 0.76
CA PHE A 142 19.73 -3.84 1.86
C PHE A 142 19.55 -4.54 3.21
N GLY A 143 20.52 -4.36 4.11
CA GLY A 143 20.51 -4.94 5.46
C GLY A 143 20.78 -6.45 5.53
N ALA A 144 21.12 -7.09 4.41
CA ALA A 144 21.45 -8.52 4.37
C ALA A 144 22.76 -8.83 5.11
N GLU A 145 22.68 -9.72 6.10
CA GLU A 145 23.79 -10.19 6.94
C GLU A 145 23.63 -11.69 7.22
N ILE A 146 24.75 -12.43 7.30
CA ILE A 146 24.72 -13.87 7.62
C ILE A 146 24.07 -14.07 8.99
N GLY A 147 23.17 -15.04 9.08
CA GLY A 147 22.41 -15.36 10.28
C GLY A 147 21.11 -14.57 10.44
N LYS A 148 20.82 -13.58 9.59
CA LYS A 148 19.54 -12.85 9.65
C LYS A 148 18.40 -13.68 9.10
N GLU A 149 17.26 -13.62 9.80
CA GLU A 149 15.99 -14.09 9.27
C GLU A 149 15.45 -13.14 8.21
N VAL A 150 14.94 -13.71 7.13
CA VAL A 150 14.41 -12.97 5.98
C VAL A 150 13.00 -13.43 5.63
N PHE A 151 12.20 -12.53 5.06
CA PHE A 151 11.05 -12.91 4.25
C PHE A 151 11.50 -13.29 2.85
N ILE A 152 10.85 -14.28 2.24
CA ILE A 152 11.13 -14.77 0.88
C ILE A 152 9.87 -14.65 0.04
N PHE A 153 9.97 -14.08 -1.16
CA PHE A 153 8.84 -13.95 -2.07
C PHE A 153 9.26 -14.05 -3.54
N ASN A 154 8.29 -14.44 -4.37
CA ASN A 154 8.47 -14.53 -5.82
C ASN A 154 7.93 -13.28 -6.49
N PHE A 155 8.66 -12.76 -7.47
CA PHE A 155 8.15 -11.72 -8.35
C PHE A 155 8.70 -11.91 -9.78
N GLY A 156 7.80 -12.14 -10.73
CA GLY A 156 8.16 -12.59 -12.06
C GLY A 156 8.76 -14.00 -12.00
N GLN A 157 9.93 -14.19 -12.61
CA GLN A 157 10.68 -15.45 -12.60
C GLN A 157 11.77 -15.48 -11.52
N ASN A 158 11.85 -14.44 -10.68
CA ASN A 158 12.92 -14.26 -9.69
C ASN A 158 12.39 -14.42 -8.27
N ILE A 159 13.30 -14.82 -7.39
CA ILE A 159 13.08 -14.94 -5.95
C ILE A 159 13.84 -13.80 -5.28
N PHE A 160 13.18 -13.14 -4.34
CA PHE A 160 13.73 -12.05 -3.55
C PHE A 160 13.63 -12.40 -2.07
N ALA A 161 14.55 -11.86 -1.29
CA ALA A 161 14.47 -11.92 0.15
C ALA A 161 14.87 -10.59 0.78
N PHE A 162 14.36 -10.33 1.98
CA PHE A 162 14.75 -9.16 2.78
C PHE A 162 14.66 -9.45 4.28
N PRO A 163 15.59 -8.91 5.09
CA PRO A 163 15.56 -9.02 6.55
C PRO A 163 14.20 -8.71 7.19
N ARG A 164 13.80 -9.50 8.18
CA ARG A 164 12.55 -9.28 8.93
C ARG A 164 12.59 -8.06 9.86
N ASP A 165 13.79 -7.60 10.19
CA ASP A 165 14.09 -6.48 11.08
C ASP A 165 14.40 -5.17 10.34
N LEU A 166 14.26 -5.15 9.01
CA LEU A 166 14.29 -3.93 8.18
C LEU A 166 13.35 -2.88 8.73
#